data_AF-A0A179S5K6-F1
#
_entry.id   AF-A0A179S5K6-F1
#
_cell.length_a   1.000
_cell.length_b   1.000
_cell.length_c   1.000
_cell.angle_alpha   90.00
_cell.angle_beta   90.00
_cell.angle_gamma   90.00
#
_symmetry.space_group_name_H-M   'P 1'
#
loop_
_entity.id
_entity.type
_entity.pdbx_description
1 polymer ?
#
loop_
_entity_poly.entity_id
_entity_poly.type
_entity_poly.pdbx_seq_one_letter_code
_entity_poly.pdbx_strand_id
1 'polypeptide(L)'
;MPGGMEIKLEYLSPENWSRPAGWTVVGRVGTLALAYDPDRRPYLIGDGEPQPADPVAVNAALYPAIEIAALRLWPGGWTVPLSDVFGIDRRAVTPSRVTKKGLHPQVLRALGSLAEGDDADSRGYLLVALARYVDRYSWPRQGLEGSIEDVRRDVDACMASLLDVRRRGPVFPSRRTEADED
;
A
#
# COMPACT_ATOMS: atom_id res chain seq x y z
N MET A 1 -6.25 1.75 -31.02
CA MET A 1 -5.33 1.05 -30.11
C MET A 1 -5.79 -0.40 -30.04
N PRO A 2 -5.00 -1.39 -30.47
CA PRO A 2 -5.36 -2.78 -30.24
C PRO A 2 -5.40 -2.98 -28.71
N GLY A 3 -6.43 -3.64 -28.18
CA GLY A 3 -6.70 -3.73 -26.74
C GLY A 3 -5.47 -4.19 -25.96
N GLY A 4 -4.82 -3.26 -25.26
CA GLY A 4 -3.66 -3.56 -24.43
C GLY A 4 -4.06 -4.36 -23.19
N MET A 5 -3.13 -5.16 -22.67
CA MET A 5 -3.31 -5.81 -21.38
C MET A 5 -3.59 -4.76 -20.30
N GLU A 6 -4.75 -4.85 -19.67
CA GLU A 6 -5.13 -4.00 -18.54
C GLU A 6 -4.97 -4.79 -17.24
N ILE A 7 -4.12 -4.28 -16.34
CA ILE A 7 -3.90 -4.86 -15.01
C ILE A 7 -4.63 -3.99 -13.99
N LYS A 8 -5.42 -4.62 -13.13
CA LYS A 8 -5.95 -4.01 -11.92
C LYS A 8 -5.28 -4.63 -10.70
N LEU A 9 -4.50 -3.86 -9.95
CA LEU A 9 -3.98 -4.30 -8.65
C LEU A 9 -5.12 -4.30 -7.64
N GLU A 10 -5.36 -5.45 -7.02
CA GLU A 10 -6.39 -5.64 -6.00
C GLU A 10 -6.07 -6.91 -5.21
N TYR A 11 -6.64 -7.03 -4.02
CA TYR A 11 -6.58 -8.24 -3.24
C TYR A 11 -7.52 -9.29 -3.81
N LEU A 12 -6.94 -10.43 -4.21
CA LEU A 12 -7.70 -11.61 -4.59
C LEU A 12 -7.56 -12.66 -3.50
N SER A 13 -8.69 -13.02 -2.89
CA SER A 13 -8.75 -14.03 -1.83
C SER A 13 -8.20 -15.38 -2.35
N PRO A 14 -7.29 -16.04 -1.62
CA PRO A 14 -6.83 -17.39 -1.96
C PRO A 14 -7.95 -18.43 -2.03
N GLU A 15 -9.07 -18.20 -1.36
CA GLU A 15 -10.24 -19.08 -1.39
C GLU A 15 -10.93 -19.08 -2.76
N ASN A 16 -10.96 -17.91 -3.41
CA ASN A 16 -11.62 -17.73 -4.70
C ASN A 16 -10.67 -17.90 -5.89
N TRP A 17 -9.36 -17.88 -5.63
CA TRP A 17 -8.31 -17.96 -6.63
C TRP A 17 -7.24 -18.96 -6.16
N SER A 18 -7.52 -20.23 -6.39
CA SER A 18 -6.58 -21.31 -6.12
C SER A 18 -5.27 -21.05 -6.90
N ARG A 19 -4.14 -21.28 -6.26
CA ARG A 19 -2.82 -21.05 -6.85
C ARG A 19 -1.81 -22.05 -6.35
N PRO A 20 -0.76 -22.34 -7.13
CA PRO A 20 0.34 -23.17 -6.65
C PRO A 20 0.99 -22.58 -5.39
N ALA A 21 1.51 -23.45 -4.53
CA ALA A 21 2.17 -23.04 -3.30
C ALA A 21 3.37 -22.11 -3.60
N GLY A 22 3.53 -21.07 -2.76
CA GLY A 22 4.59 -20.07 -2.91
C GLY A 22 4.33 -18.99 -3.96
N TRP A 23 3.27 -19.11 -4.77
CA TRP A 23 2.94 -18.09 -5.76
C TRP A 23 2.29 -16.87 -5.12
N THR A 24 2.58 -15.70 -5.70
CA THR A 24 2.06 -14.40 -5.25
C THR A 24 1.07 -13.85 -6.26
N VAL A 25 -0.20 -13.81 -5.89
CA VAL A 25 -1.25 -13.12 -6.68
C VAL A 25 -1.22 -11.63 -6.36
N VAL A 26 -1.25 -10.80 -7.40
CA VAL A 26 -1.08 -9.34 -7.28
C VAL A 26 -2.27 -8.52 -7.77
N GLY A 27 -3.22 -9.15 -8.46
CA GLY A 27 -4.36 -8.47 -9.05
C GLY A 27 -4.96 -9.26 -10.20
N ARG A 28 -5.66 -8.57 -11.09
CA ARG A 28 -6.46 -9.16 -12.16
C ARG A 28 -6.08 -8.62 -13.53
N VAL A 29 -6.20 -9.47 -14.55
CA VAL A 29 -6.21 -9.11 -15.98
C VAL A 29 -7.50 -9.66 -16.58
N GLY A 30 -8.44 -8.77 -16.92
CA GLY A 30 -9.77 -9.18 -17.38
C GLY A 30 -10.49 -10.04 -16.35
N THR A 31 -10.73 -11.32 -16.65
CA THR A 31 -11.34 -12.30 -15.74
C THR A 31 -10.34 -13.29 -15.16
N LEU A 32 -9.03 -13.04 -15.28
CA LEU A 32 -7.97 -13.94 -14.80
C LEU A 32 -7.16 -13.25 -13.70
N ALA A 33 -6.68 -14.02 -12.71
CA ALA A 33 -5.74 -13.51 -11.72
C ALA A 33 -4.32 -13.45 -12.31
N LEU A 34 -3.64 -12.31 -12.10
CA LEU A 34 -2.21 -12.20 -12.36
C LEU A 34 -1.44 -12.67 -11.13
N ALA A 35 -0.62 -13.70 -11.33
CA ALA A 35 0.22 -14.29 -10.30
C ALA A 35 1.68 -14.36 -10.73
N TYR A 36 2.57 -14.45 -9.76
CA TYR A 36 4.00 -14.67 -9.97
C TYR A 36 4.44 -15.93 -9.24
N ASP A 37 5.25 -16.74 -9.91
CA ASP A 37 5.94 -17.87 -9.29
C ASP A 37 7.10 -17.40 -8.38
N PRO A 38 7.79 -18.29 -7.65
CA PRO A 38 8.95 -17.92 -6.82
C PRO A 38 10.12 -17.28 -7.60
N ASP A 39 10.25 -17.60 -8.88
CA ASP A 39 11.26 -17.04 -9.80
C ASP A 39 10.81 -15.69 -10.41
N ARG A 40 9.65 -15.16 -9.98
CA ARG A 40 9.04 -13.91 -10.44
C ARG A 40 8.67 -13.91 -11.93
N ARG A 41 8.29 -15.07 -12.46
CA ARG A 41 7.69 -15.21 -13.78
C ARG A 41 6.18 -15.00 -13.68
N PRO A 42 5.58 -14.18 -14.55
CA PRO A 42 4.15 -13.90 -14.49
C PRO A 42 3.33 -15.00 -15.15
N TYR A 43 2.18 -15.29 -14.54
CA TYR A 43 1.19 -16.26 -15.01
C TYR A 43 -0.21 -15.68 -14.85
N LEU A 44 -1.11 -16.09 -15.75
CA LEU A 44 -2.55 -15.87 -15.63
C LEU A 44 -3.20 -17.15 -15.10
N ILE A 45 -3.99 -17.00 -14.03
CA ILE A 45 -4.71 -18.09 -13.37
C ILE A 45 -6.21 -17.88 -13.59
N GLY A 46 -6.91 -18.95 -13.94
CA GLY A 46 -8.38 -19.03 -14.10
C GLY A 46 -8.87 -20.40 -13.63
N ASP A 47 -9.93 -20.93 -14.25
CA ASP A 47 -10.49 -22.25 -13.91
C ASP A 47 -9.63 -23.44 -14.37
N GLY A 48 -8.59 -23.18 -15.17
CA GLY A 48 -7.70 -24.20 -15.73
C GLY A 48 -6.24 -24.07 -15.27
N GLU A 49 -5.35 -24.75 -15.98
CA GLU A 49 -3.91 -24.70 -15.72
C GLU A 49 -3.35 -23.26 -15.83
N PRO A 50 -2.42 -22.84 -14.94
CA PRO A 50 -1.77 -21.54 -15.04
C PRO A 50 -1.08 -21.33 -16.38
N GLN A 51 -1.36 -20.20 -17.02
CA GLN A 51 -0.82 -19.87 -18.34
C GLN A 51 0.33 -18.86 -18.20
N PRO A 52 1.54 -19.14 -18.74
CA PRO A 52 2.61 -18.16 -18.75
C PRO A 52 2.18 -16.87 -19.46
N ALA A 53 2.45 -15.72 -18.84
CA ALA A 53 2.23 -14.41 -19.46
C ALA A 53 3.55 -13.86 -20.00
N ASP A 54 3.49 -13.04 -21.05
CA ASP A 54 4.67 -12.34 -21.55
C ASP A 54 5.15 -11.29 -20.52
N PRO A 55 6.36 -11.43 -19.94
CA PRO A 55 6.88 -10.47 -18.97
C PRO A 55 6.98 -9.04 -19.51
N VAL A 56 7.24 -8.86 -20.81
CA VAL A 56 7.37 -7.52 -21.41
C VAL A 56 6.00 -6.84 -21.46
N ALA A 57 4.98 -7.54 -21.95
CA ALA A 57 3.60 -7.03 -21.95
C ALA A 57 3.09 -6.74 -20.52
N VAL A 58 3.34 -7.65 -19.58
CA VAL A 58 2.94 -7.47 -18.17
C VAL A 58 3.62 -6.23 -17.56
N ASN A 59 4.94 -6.09 -17.72
CA ASN A 59 5.65 -4.95 -17.16
C ASN A 59 5.22 -3.61 -17.77
N ALA A 60 4.89 -3.59 -19.07
CA ALA A 60 4.35 -2.41 -19.72
C ALA A 60 2.98 -2.00 -19.14
N ALA A 61 2.12 -2.97 -18.87
CA ALA A 61 0.80 -2.76 -18.27
C ALA A 61 0.85 -2.47 -16.75
N LEU A 62 1.94 -2.83 -16.06
CA LEU A 62 2.07 -2.64 -14.61
C LEU A 62 2.15 -1.17 -14.20
N TYR A 63 2.82 -0.31 -14.98
CA TYR A 63 3.03 1.08 -14.55
C TYR A 63 1.71 1.84 -14.33
N PRO A 64 0.75 1.84 -15.29
CA PRO A 64 -0.56 2.45 -15.07
C PRO A 64 -1.30 1.85 -13.86
N ALA A 65 -1.23 0.53 -13.68
CA ALA A 65 -1.89 -0.15 -12.57
C ALA A 65 -1.32 0.25 -11.20
N ILE A 66 0.02 0.37 -11.12
CA ILE A 66 0.73 0.87 -9.93
C ILE A 66 0.34 2.32 -9.66
N GLU A 67 0.34 3.17 -10.68
CA GLU A 67 0.00 4.59 -10.55
C GLU A 67 -1.43 4.77 -10.03
N ILE A 68 -2.40 4.05 -10.60
CA ILE A 68 -3.80 4.08 -10.15
C ILE A 68 -3.91 3.65 -8.68
N ALA A 69 -3.32 2.52 -8.31
CA ALA A 69 -3.41 2.01 -6.93
C ALA A 69 -2.67 2.93 -5.94
N ALA A 70 -1.49 3.45 -6.31
CA ALA A 70 -0.70 4.31 -5.45
C ALA A 70 -1.30 5.70 -5.27
N LEU A 71 -1.97 6.26 -6.30
CA LEU A 71 -2.70 7.52 -6.18
C LEU A 71 -3.95 7.41 -5.28
N ARG A 72 -4.54 6.22 -5.13
CA ARG A 72 -5.58 6.00 -4.10
C ARG A 72 -5.03 6.13 -2.68
N LEU A 73 -3.79 5.69 -2.46
CA LEU A 73 -3.11 5.82 -1.16
C LEU A 73 -2.54 7.22 -0.92
N TRP A 74 -1.98 7.83 -1.96
CA TRP A 74 -1.27 9.11 -1.86
C TRP A 74 -1.65 10.05 -3.01
N PRO A 75 -2.82 10.71 -2.93
CA PRO A 75 -3.33 11.56 -4.01
C PRO A 75 -2.43 12.76 -4.36
N GLY A 76 -1.65 13.26 -3.38
CA GLY A 76 -0.73 14.38 -3.56
C GLY A 76 0.61 14.03 -4.22
N GLY A 77 0.82 12.75 -4.56
CA GLY A 77 2.05 12.25 -5.18
C GLY A 77 2.57 10.99 -4.48
N TRP A 78 2.80 9.94 -5.25
CA TRP A 78 3.01 8.59 -4.71
C TRP A 78 4.46 8.10 -4.72
N THR A 79 5.32 8.65 -5.57
CA THR A 79 6.69 8.12 -5.77
C THR A 79 7.56 8.18 -4.51
N VAL A 80 7.47 9.28 -3.76
CA VAL A 80 8.17 9.46 -2.47
C VAL A 80 7.64 8.47 -1.43
N PRO A 81 6.33 8.50 -1.07
CA PRO A 81 5.84 7.64 -0.01
C PRO A 81 5.93 6.14 -0.36
N LEU A 82 5.78 5.75 -1.63
CA LEU A 82 6.01 4.36 -2.04
C LEU A 82 7.46 3.91 -1.79
N SER A 83 8.42 4.77 -2.08
CA SER A 83 9.84 4.51 -1.83
C SER A 83 10.13 4.39 -0.35
N ASP A 84 9.64 5.35 0.45
CA ASP A 84 9.81 5.39 1.91
C ASP A 84 9.19 4.15 2.57
N VAL A 85 7.97 3.79 2.19
CA VAL A 85 7.21 2.70 2.82
C VAL A 85 7.79 1.31 2.53
N PHE A 86 8.20 1.07 1.29
CA PHE A 86 8.64 -0.26 0.86
C PHE A 86 10.16 -0.40 0.77
N GLY A 87 10.93 0.63 1.14
CA GLY A 87 12.39 0.62 1.07
C GLY A 87 12.92 0.47 -0.36
N ILE A 88 12.18 0.98 -1.36
CA ILE A 88 12.52 0.84 -2.78
C ILE A 88 13.28 2.09 -3.24
N ASP A 89 14.36 1.94 -4.00
CA ASP A 89 15.05 3.07 -4.61
C ASP A 89 14.07 3.88 -5.50
N ARG A 90 14.00 5.20 -5.30
CA ARG A 90 13.16 6.12 -6.07
C ARG A 90 13.39 6.04 -7.59
N ARG A 91 14.59 5.66 -8.03
CA ARG A 91 14.89 5.44 -9.45
C ARG A 91 14.20 4.19 -9.98
N ALA A 92 13.99 3.17 -9.16
CA ALA A 92 13.36 1.91 -9.54
C ALA A 92 11.85 2.04 -9.81
N VAL A 93 11.20 3.06 -9.26
CA VAL A 93 9.75 3.32 -9.44
C VAL A 93 9.43 4.28 -10.60
N THR A 94 10.44 4.66 -11.38
CA THR A 94 10.23 5.46 -12.61
C THR A 94 9.54 4.62 -13.70
N PRO A 95 8.73 5.24 -14.59
CA PRO A 95 8.03 4.52 -15.66
C PRO A 95 8.97 3.60 -16.46
N SER A 96 10.11 4.15 -16.90
CA SER A 96 11.11 3.39 -17.67
C SER A 96 11.65 2.16 -16.92
N ARG A 97 11.89 2.26 -15.60
CA ARG A 97 12.39 1.13 -14.81
C ARG A 97 11.31 0.10 -14.55
N VAL A 98 10.10 0.53 -14.23
CA VAL A 98 8.95 -0.36 -14.00
C VAL A 98 8.61 -1.12 -15.28
N THR A 99 8.50 -0.45 -16.43
CA THR A 99 8.24 -1.12 -17.72
C THR A 99 9.34 -2.12 -18.10
N LYS A 100 10.59 -1.89 -17.67
CA LYS A 100 11.71 -2.80 -17.96
C LYS A 100 11.84 -3.98 -16.99
N LYS A 101 11.56 -3.77 -15.70
CA LYS A 101 11.89 -4.72 -14.64
C LYS A 101 10.72 -5.15 -13.75
N GLY A 102 9.60 -4.45 -13.81
CA GLY A 102 8.50 -4.57 -12.85
C GLY A 102 8.91 -4.12 -11.44
N LEU A 103 7.99 -4.32 -10.49
CA LEU A 103 8.26 -4.25 -9.05
C LEU A 103 8.20 -5.65 -8.44
N HIS A 104 8.68 -5.77 -7.20
CA HIS A 104 8.60 -7.03 -6.48
C HIS A 104 7.13 -7.47 -6.31
N PRO A 105 6.76 -8.76 -6.53
CA PRO A 105 5.37 -9.20 -6.43
C PRO A 105 4.73 -8.92 -5.06
N GLN A 106 5.50 -9.00 -3.97
CA GLN A 106 4.99 -8.65 -2.63
C GLN A 106 4.62 -7.16 -2.49
N VAL A 107 5.35 -6.27 -3.17
CA VAL A 107 5.03 -4.83 -3.20
C VAL A 107 3.75 -4.61 -3.98
N LEU A 108 3.60 -5.27 -5.14
CA LEU A 108 2.39 -5.19 -5.96
C LEU A 108 1.16 -5.70 -5.20
N ARG A 109 1.28 -6.85 -4.51
CA ARG A 109 0.22 -7.42 -3.68
C ARG A 109 -0.16 -6.50 -2.52
N ALA A 110 0.84 -5.98 -1.80
CA ALA A 110 0.60 -5.04 -0.70
C ALA A 110 -0.11 -3.78 -1.21
N LEU A 111 0.35 -3.21 -2.32
CA LEU A 111 -0.24 -2.03 -2.94
C LEU A 111 -1.70 -2.26 -3.34
N GLY A 112 -1.99 -3.38 -4.02
CA GLY A 112 -3.36 -3.75 -4.39
C GLY A 112 -4.28 -3.89 -3.18
N SER A 113 -3.83 -4.57 -2.13
CA SER A 113 -4.63 -4.78 -0.91
C SER A 113 -4.85 -3.49 -0.12
N LEU A 114 -3.83 -2.63 0.00
CA LEU A 114 -3.91 -1.39 0.75
C LEU A 114 -4.79 -0.36 0.04
N ALA A 115 -4.79 -0.35 -1.30
CA ALA A 115 -5.53 0.62 -2.11
C ALA A 115 -7.04 0.34 -2.19
N GLU A 116 -7.52 -0.81 -1.72
CA GLU A 116 -8.96 -1.12 -1.65
C GLU A 116 -9.68 -0.25 -0.62
N GLY A 117 -11.00 -0.13 -0.71
CA GLY A 117 -11.83 0.63 0.25
C GLY A 117 -11.80 2.16 0.05
N ASP A 118 -12.71 2.83 0.75
CA ASP A 118 -12.95 4.27 0.63
C ASP A 118 -11.97 5.13 1.45
N ASP A 119 -11.33 4.52 2.45
CA ASP A 119 -10.36 5.13 3.38
C ASP A 119 -8.89 4.87 2.96
N ALA A 120 -8.67 4.49 1.70
CA ALA A 120 -7.35 4.12 1.18
C ALA A 120 -6.30 5.24 1.39
N ASP A 121 -6.70 6.51 1.20
CA ASP A 121 -5.81 7.66 1.39
C ASP A 121 -5.34 7.79 2.84
N SER A 122 -6.26 7.63 3.78
CA SER A 122 -6.02 7.67 5.22
C SER A 122 -5.08 6.53 5.63
N ARG A 123 -5.30 5.33 5.11
CA ARG A 123 -4.37 4.19 5.27
C ARG A 123 -2.99 4.48 4.68
N GLY A 124 -2.93 5.14 3.53
CA GLY A 124 -1.66 5.57 2.92
C GLY A 124 -0.85 6.49 3.84
N TYR A 125 -1.48 7.48 4.47
CA TYR A 125 -0.79 8.37 5.42
C TYR A 125 -0.34 7.65 6.70
N LEU A 126 -1.18 6.77 7.25
CA LEU A 126 -0.81 5.94 8.40
C LEU A 126 0.40 5.07 8.08
N LEU A 127 0.43 4.47 6.89
CA LEU A 127 1.53 3.60 6.46
C LEU A 127 2.85 4.35 6.35
N VAL A 128 2.85 5.59 5.86
CA VAL A 128 4.05 6.46 5.84
C VAL A 128 4.54 6.78 7.24
N ALA A 129 3.63 7.09 8.17
CA ALA A 129 4.00 7.36 9.56
C ALA A 129 4.63 6.13 10.22
N LEU A 130 4.05 4.95 10.00
CA LEU A 130 4.56 3.68 10.50
C LEU A 130 5.93 3.33 9.91
N ALA A 131 6.11 3.48 8.59
CA ALA A 131 7.41 3.23 7.95
C ALA A 131 8.52 4.09 8.58
N ARG A 132 8.28 5.40 8.73
CA ARG A 132 9.24 6.32 9.37
C ARG A 132 9.54 5.97 10.81
N TYR A 133 8.52 5.51 11.55
CA TYR A 133 8.70 5.10 12.94
C TYR A 133 9.58 3.84 13.02
N VAL A 134 9.25 2.82 12.23
CA VAL A 134 9.99 1.54 12.18
C VAL A 134 11.44 1.76 11.75
N ASP A 135 11.67 2.56 10.69
CA ASP A 135 13.01 2.86 10.18
C ASP A 135 13.88 3.59 11.20
N ARG A 136 13.28 4.43 12.06
CA ARG A 136 14.01 5.22 13.06
C ARG A 136 14.24 4.48 14.37
N TYR A 137 13.29 3.66 14.81
CA TYR A 137 13.29 3.14 16.18
C TYR A 137 13.38 1.61 16.29
N SER A 138 13.02 0.87 15.24
CA SER A 138 12.92 -0.60 15.27
C SER A 138 14.12 -1.31 14.64
N TRP A 139 14.79 -0.66 13.68
CA TRP A 139 16.03 -1.16 13.05
C TRP A 139 17.25 -0.50 13.72
N PRO A 140 18.21 -1.19 14.38
CA PRO A 140 18.45 -2.64 14.53
C PRO A 140 18.46 -3.13 16.00
N ARG A 141 17.58 -2.64 16.88
CA ARG A 141 17.70 -2.95 18.32
C ARG A 141 17.24 -4.36 18.70
N GLN A 142 16.18 -4.90 18.09
CA GLN A 142 15.59 -6.22 18.45
C GLN A 142 14.88 -6.98 17.30
N GLY A 143 14.95 -6.50 16.05
CA GLY A 143 14.24 -7.10 14.90
C GLY A 143 12.79 -6.60 14.76
N LEU A 144 12.23 -6.77 13.55
CA LEU A 144 10.93 -6.18 13.18
C LEU A 144 9.78 -6.72 14.05
N GLU A 145 9.80 -8.00 14.39
CA GLU A 145 8.75 -8.67 15.18
C GLU A 145 8.71 -8.16 16.62
N GLY A 146 9.86 -7.94 17.25
CA GLY A 146 9.95 -7.37 18.60
C GLY A 146 9.42 -5.94 18.68
N SER A 147 9.46 -5.20 17.57
CA SER A 147 8.95 -3.82 17.51
C SER A 147 7.44 -3.71 17.37
N ILE A 148 6.73 -4.79 17.02
CA ILE A 148 5.28 -4.74 16.77
C ILE A 148 4.53 -4.31 18.03
N GLU A 149 4.93 -4.81 19.20
CA GLU A 149 4.28 -4.46 20.47
C GLU A 149 4.53 -3.01 20.86
N ASP A 150 5.75 -2.50 20.66
CA ASP A 150 6.09 -1.11 20.91
C ASP A 150 5.35 -0.16 19.96
N VAL A 151 5.31 -0.49 18.67
CA VAL A 151 4.55 0.26 17.65
C VAL A 151 3.07 0.30 18.01
N ARG A 152 2.48 -0.83 18.41
CA ARG A 152 1.07 -0.88 18.83
C ARG A 152 0.82 0.01 20.04
N ARG A 153 1.68 -0.07 21.06
CA ARG A 153 1.57 0.75 22.27
C ARG A 153 1.57 2.25 21.93
N ASP A 154 2.46 2.69 21.05
CA ASP A 154 2.58 4.09 20.67
C ASP A 154 1.43 4.57 19.78
N VAL A 155 0.91 3.70 18.90
CA VAL A 155 -0.31 3.97 18.12
C VAL A 155 -1.52 4.13 19.05
N ASP A 156 -1.67 3.24 20.03
CA ASP A 156 -2.76 3.32 21.02
C ASP A 156 -2.66 4.60 21.87
N ALA A 157 -1.45 4.98 22.28
CA ALA A 157 -1.21 6.24 23.00
C ALA A 157 -1.60 7.46 22.16
N CYS A 158 -1.19 7.50 20.89
CA CYS A 158 -1.57 8.56 19.95
C CYS A 158 -3.10 8.63 19.77
N MET A 159 -3.76 7.48 19.62
CA MET A 159 -5.21 7.40 19.48
C MET A 159 -5.93 7.86 20.75
N ALA A 160 -5.45 7.46 21.93
CA ALA A 160 -6.00 7.89 23.21
C ALA A 160 -5.90 9.42 23.38
N SER A 161 -4.75 10.02 23.06
CA SER A 161 -4.60 11.48 23.08
C SER A 161 -5.53 12.17 22.08
N LEU A 162 -5.67 11.63 20.86
CA LEU A 162 -6.59 12.16 19.86
C LEU A 162 -8.04 12.15 20.36
N LEU A 163 -8.48 11.05 20.98
CA LEU A 163 -9.82 10.93 21.54
C LEU A 163 -10.04 11.85 22.73
N ASP A 164 -9.06 11.97 23.65
CA ASP A 164 -9.18 12.82 24.82
C ASP A 164 -9.39 14.29 24.43
N VAL A 165 -8.55 14.80 23.52
CA VAL A 165 -8.66 16.17 23.01
C VAL A 165 -9.96 16.39 22.25
N ARG A 166 -10.37 15.45 21.38
CA ARG A 166 -11.59 15.60 20.56
C ARG A 166 -12.89 15.45 21.34
N ARG A 167 -12.91 14.63 22.40
CA ARG A 167 -14.09 14.46 23.26
C ARG A 167 -14.32 15.67 24.18
N ARG A 168 -13.24 16.26 24.69
CA ARG A 168 -13.33 17.44 25.57
C ARG A 168 -13.54 18.74 24.78
N GLY A 169 -13.18 18.74 23.50
CA GLY A 169 -13.15 19.94 22.67
C GLY A 169 -12.07 20.93 23.15
N PRO A 170 -11.63 21.87 22.30
CA PRO A 170 -10.85 22.99 22.80
C PRO A 170 -11.75 23.84 23.70
N VAL A 171 -11.63 23.66 25.01
CA VAL A 171 -12.23 24.59 25.98
C VAL A 171 -11.34 25.82 26.00
N PHE A 172 -11.54 26.72 25.04
CA PHE A 172 -11.05 28.08 25.19
C PHE A 172 -11.84 28.71 26.34
N PRO A 173 -11.19 29.30 27.36
CA PRO A 173 -11.91 30.13 28.32
C PRO A 173 -12.56 31.24 27.50
N SER A 174 -13.89 31.26 27.42
CA SER A 174 -14.57 32.47 26.99
C SER A 174 -14.18 33.53 28.02
N ARG A 175 -13.49 34.58 27.61
CA ARG A 175 -13.44 35.81 28.39
C ARG A 175 -14.89 36.21 28.57
N ARG A 176 -15.47 35.96 29.75
CA ARG A 176 -16.57 36.78 30.25
C ARG A 176 -16.04 38.21 30.18
N THR A 177 -16.61 39.01 29.29
CA THR A 177 -16.50 40.45 29.34
C THR A 177 -17.09 40.88 30.68
N GLU A 178 -16.22 41.11 31.67
CA GLU A 178 -16.47 42.04 32.78
C GLU A 178 -16.44 43.45 32.16
N ALA A 179 -17.54 43.80 31.50
CA ALA A 179 -17.84 45.15 31.03
C ALA A 179 -19.36 45.24 30.86
N ASP A 180 -20.08 44.90 31.93
CA ASP A 180 -21.50 45.14 32.13
C ASP A 180 -21.79 45.08 33.64
N GLU A 181 -20.92 45.67 34.47
CA GLU A 181 -21.27 46.12 35.81
C GLU A 181 -20.62 47.50 36.03
N ASP A 182 -21.49 48.44 36.37
CA ASP A 182 -21.35 49.87 36.70
C ASP A 182 -21.21 50.91 35.58
#